data_AF-A0A536HF61-F1
#
_entry.id   AF-A0A536HF61-F1
#
_cell.length_a   1.000
_cell.length_b   1.000
_cell.length_c   1.000
_cell.angle_alpha   90.00
_cell.angle_beta   90.00
_cell.angle_gamma   90.00
#
_symmetry.space_group_name_H-M   'P 1'
#
loop_
_entity.id
_entity.type
_entity.pdbx_description
1 polymer ?
#
loop_
_entity_poly.entity_id
_entity_poly.type
_entity_poly.pdbx_seq_one_letter_code
_entity_poly.pdbx_strand_id
1 'polypeptide(L)'
;MDQIIAAAVAVVGVPLVLLGYIILGERVIERLPDHLQTWIRPYFWALPAIGFATIFMVYPLIRTVFLSFRNNADTDWVGFNNYVYFFTFPDTLTSLRNSLLWLVFYTLFAV
;
A
#
# COMPACT_ATOMS: atom_id res chain seq x y z
N MET A 1 -30.68 12.53 6.25
CA MET A 1 -31.01 11.21 6.85
C MET A 1 -29.96 10.16 6.49
N ASP A 2 -29.48 10.11 5.26
CA ASP A 2 -28.50 9.09 4.81
C ASP A 2 -27.17 9.08 5.57
N GLN A 3 -26.63 10.24 5.93
CA GLN A 3 -25.39 10.32 6.72
C GLN A 3 -25.55 9.79 8.15
N ILE A 4 -26.73 9.96 8.76
CA ILE A 4 -27.01 9.45 10.11
C ILE A 4 -27.14 7.93 10.09
N ILE A 5 -27.77 7.38 9.04
CA ILE A 5 -27.86 5.94 8.81
C ILE A 5 -26.47 5.36 8.57
N ALA A 6 -25.67 5.97 7.70
CA ALA A 6 -24.29 5.54 7.45
C ALA A 6 -23.42 5.58 8.71
N ALA A 7 -23.55 6.65 9.51
CA ALA A 7 -22.84 6.76 10.79
C ALA A 7 -23.28 5.66 11.77
N ALA A 8 -24.58 5.40 11.92
CA ALA A 8 -25.08 4.33 12.78
C ALA A 8 -24.60 2.95 12.31
N VAL A 9 -24.61 2.70 11.00
CA VAL A 9 -24.08 1.46 10.40
C VAL A 9 -22.58 1.32 10.64
N ALA A 10 -21.79 2.38 10.53
CA ALA A 10 -20.36 2.33 10.83
C ALA A 10 -20.10 2.06 12.32
N VAL A 11 -20.83 2.76 13.20
CA VAL A 11 -20.69 2.65 14.66
C VAL A 11 -21.03 1.24 15.16
N VAL A 12 -22.01 0.56 14.56
CA VAL A 12 -22.40 -0.81 14.97
C VAL A 12 -21.67 -1.87 14.15
N GLY A 13 -21.53 -1.65 12.84
CA GLY A 13 -20.94 -2.59 11.90
C GLY A 13 -19.45 -2.81 12.14
N VAL A 14 -18.68 -1.75 12.41
CA VAL A 14 -17.23 -1.89 12.66
C VAL A 14 -16.97 -2.76 13.90
N PRO A 15 -17.56 -2.50 15.08
CA PRO A 15 -17.41 -3.39 16.23
C PRO A 15 -17.87 -4.82 15.97
N LEU A 16 -19.00 -5.03 15.28
CA LEU A 16 -19.48 -6.37 14.95
C LEU A 16 -18.50 -7.14 14.06
N VAL A 17 -17.95 -6.49 13.05
CA VAL A 17 -16.92 -7.08 12.18
C VAL A 17 -15.66 -7.40 12.96
N LEU A 18 -15.20 -6.49 13.84
CA LEU A 18 -14.05 -6.72 14.70
C LEU A 18 -14.27 -7.88 15.68
N LEU A 19 -15.45 -7.97 16.29
CA LEU A 19 -15.81 -9.09 17.17
C LEU A 19 -15.86 -10.41 16.40
N GLY A 20 -16.50 -10.41 15.22
CA GLY A 20 -16.53 -11.58 14.34
C GLY A 20 -15.11 -12.02 13.95
N TYR A 21 -14.24 -11.06 13.63
CA TYR A 21 -12.83 -11.30 13.33
C TYR A 21 -12.07 -11.93 14.51
N ILE A 22 -12.23 -11.37 15.71
CA ILE A 22 -11.63 -11.89 16.95
C ILE A 22 -12.07 -13.33 17.20
N ILE A 23 -13.39 -13.56 17.19
CA ILE A 23 -13.98 -14.87 17.51
C ILE A 23 -13.57 -15.92 16.48
N LEU A 24 -13.65 -15.61 15.19
CA LEU A 24 -13.22 -16.52 14.12
C LEU A 24 -11.72 -16.78 14.20
N GLY A 25 -10.92 -15.74 14.46
CA GLY A 25 -9.48 -15.84 14.60
C GLY A 25 -9.06 -16.78 15.72
N GLU A 26 -9.60 -16.57 16.92
CA GLU A 26 -9.31 -17.44 18.07
C GLU A 26 -9.73 -18.88 17.78
N ARG A 27 -10.93 -19.10 17.22
CA ARG A 27 -11.41 -20.45 16.87
C ARG A 27 -10.61 -21.14 15.77
N VAL A 28 -9.94 -20.39 14.90
CA VAL A 28 -9.02 -20.95 13.89
C VAL A 28 -7.66 -21.27 14.53
N ILE A 29 -7.13 -20.35 15.33
CA ILE A 29 -5.83 -20.51 16.00
C ILE A 29 -5.88 -21.69 16.99
N GLU A 30 -6.94 -21.82 17.78
CA GLU A 30 -7.10 -22.91 18.77
C GLU A 30 -7.12 -24.32 18.16
N ARG A 31 -7.39 -24.45 16.86
CA ARG A 31 -7.32 -25.74 16.16
C ARG A 31 -5.91 -26.12 15.73
N LEU A 32 -4.95 -25.21 15.82
CA LEU A 32 -3.56 -25.44 15.47
C LEU A 32 -2.77 -26.01 16.66
N PRO A 33 -1.67 -26.74 16.41
CA PRO A 33 -0.77 -27.19 17.47
C PRO A 33 -0.19 -26.02 18.28
N ASP A 34 0.02 -26.20 19.58
CA ASP A 34 0.44 -25.14 20.53
C ASP A 34 1.66 -24.32 20.06
N HIS A 35 2.63 -24.97 19.41
CA HIS A 35 3.82 -24.30 18.89
C HIS A 35 3.52 -23.31 17.75
N LEU A 36 2.56 -23.64 16.86
CA LEU A 36 2.12 -22.78 15.77
C LEU A 36 1.22 -21.64 16.28
N GLN A 37 0.43 -21.88 17.33
CA GLN A 37 -0.44 -20.85 17.89
C GLN A 37 0.34 -19.61 18.33
N THR A 38 1.43 -19.83 19.07
CA THR A 38 2.29 -18.75 19.57
C THR A 38 2.92 -17.95 18.43
N TRP A 39 3.32 -18.63 17.34
CA TRP A 39 3.93 -18.00 16.18
C TRP A 39 2.95 -17.25 15.29
N ILE A 40 1.77 -17.82 15.02
CA ILE A 40 0.81 -17.28 14.05
C ILE A 40 -0.03 -16.14 14.65
N ARG A 41 -0.32 -16.17 15.97
CA ARG A 41 -1.17 -15.18 16.65
C ARG A 41 -0.80 -13.72 16.30
N PRO A 42 0.47 -13.25 16.39
CA PRO A 42 0.81 -11.87 16.04
C PRO A 42 0.56 -11.52 14.56
N TYR A 43 0.88 -12.42 13.63
CA TYR A 43 0.65 -12.20 12.20
C TYR A 43 -0.83 -12.21 11.84
N PHE A 44 -1.61 -13.08 12.49
CA PHE A 44 -3.05 -13.10 12.34
C PHE A 44 -3.63 -11.76 12.77
N TRP A 45 -3.29 -11.23 13.94
CA TRP A 45 -3.80 -9.90 14.34
C TRP A 45 -3.41 -8.76 13.39
N ALA A 46 -2.24 -8.84 12.75
CA ALA A 46 -1.80 -7.88 11.75
C ALA A 46 -2.45 -8.06 10.37
N LEU A 47 -3.13 -9.19 10.12
CA LEU A 47 -3.66 -9.57 8.81
C LEU A 47 -4.58 -8.53 8.17
N PRO A 48 -5.50 -7.85 8.89
CA PRO A 48 -6.33 -6.81 8.29
C PRO A 48 -5.50 -5.63 7.80
N ALA A 49 -4.54 -5.16 8.60
CA ALA A 49 -3.64 -4.07 8.24
C ALA A 49 -2.76 -4.45 7.04
N ILE A 50 -2.21 -5.67 7.03
CA ILE A 50 -1.43 -6.20 5.91
C ILE A 50 -2.30 -6.32 4.65
N GLY A 51 -3.56 -6.76 4.79
CA GLY A 51 -4.51 -6.84 3.69
C GLY A 51 -4.78 -5.47 3.06
N PHE A 52 -5.07 -4.46 3.89
CA PHE A 52 -5.26 -3.09 3.44
C PHE A 52 -4.00 -2.52 2.78
N ALA A 53 -2.84 -2.67 3.41
CA ALA A 53 -1.57 -2.23 2.84
C ALA A 53 -1.30 -2.95 1.50
N THR A 54 -1.63 -4.23 1.39
CA THR A 54 -1.43 -4.99 0.16
C THR A 54 -2.33 -4.46 -0.96
N ILE A 55 -3.61 -4.26 -0.70
CA ILE A 55 -4.59 -3.81 -1.70
C ILE A 55 -4.32 -2.36 -2.14
N PHE A 56 -4.06 -1.47 -1.18
CA PHE A 56 -3.98 -0.03 -1.45
C PHE A 56 -2.57 0.49 -1.67
N MET A 57 -1.53 -0.28 -1.35
CA MET A 57 -0.13 0.14 -1.52
C MET A 57 0.66 -0.84 -2.37
N VAL A 58 0.69 -2.13 -2.02
CA VAL A 58 1.53 -3.12 -2.72
C VAL A 58 1.02 -3.39 -4.13
N TYR A 59 -0.29 -3.61 -4.31
CA TYR A 59 -0.90 -3.82 -5.61
C TYR A 59 -0.65 -2.64 -6.57
N PRO A 60 -0.97 -1.36 -6.22
CA PRO A 60 -0.69 -0.26 -7.11
C PRO A 60 0.82 -0.06 -7.33
N LEU A 61 1.67 -0.30 -6.33
CA LEU A 61 3.13 -0.28 -6.51
C LEU A 61 3.56 -1.27 -7.60
N ILE A 62 3.20 -2.55 -7.47
CA ILE A 62 3.53 -3.57 -8.46
C ILE A 62 2.97 -3.19 -9.84
N ARG A 63 1.75 -2.66 -9.90
CA ARG A 63 1.14 -2.19 -11.16
C ARG A 63 1.96 -1.06 -11.79
N THR A 64 2.40 -0.07 -11.02
CA THR A 64 3.23 1.02 -11.53
C THR A 64 4.61 0.55 -11.99
N VAL A 65 5.21 -0.42 -11.28
CA VAL A 65 6.46 -1.07 -11.70
C VAL A 65 6.26 -1.83 -13.00
N PHE A 66 5.15 -2.54 -13.18
CA PHE A 66 4.88 -3.21 -14.46
C PHE A 66 4.67 -2.21 -15.60
N LEU A 67 3.89 -1.15 -15.35
CA LEU A 67 3.60 -0.09 -16.31
C LEU A 67 4.85 0.69 -16.74
N SER A 68 5.87 0.81 -15.89
CA SER A 68 7.10 1.53 -16.26
C SER A 68 7.89 0.84 -17.38
N PHE A 69 7.63 -0.45 -17.66
CA PHE A 69 8.20 -1.19 -18.79
C PHE A 69 7.27 -1.27 -20.00
N ARG A 70 6.10 -0.62 -19.95
CA ARG A 70 5.07 -0.62 -21.01
C ARG A 70 5.04 0.72 -21.72
N ASN A 71 4.44 0.75 -22.92
CA ASN A 71 4.19 2.01 -23.63
C ASN A 71 3.09 2.84 -22.92
N ASN A 72 2.92 4.10 -23.32
CA ASN A 72 1.96 5.04 -22.72
C ASN A 72 0.49 4.58 -22.81
N ALA A 73 0.18 3.68 -23.74
CA ALA A 73 -1.16 3.13 -23.94
C ALA A 73 -1.36 1.78 -23.21
N ASP A 74 -0.38 1.30 -22.45
CA ASP A 74 -0.36 -0.04 -21.81
C ASP A 74 -0.73 -1.18 -22.78
N THR A 75 -0.27 -1.11 -24.03
CA THR A 75 -0.51 -2.10 -25.09
C THR A 75 0.74 -2.90 -25.41
N ASP A 76 1.91 -2.26 -25.46
CA ASP A 76 3.17 -2.88 -25.86
C ASP A 76 4.22 -2.85 -24.76
N TRP A 77 5.10 -3.86 -24.74
CA TRP A 77 6.25 -3.92 -23.84
C TRP A 77 7.42 -3.17 -24.48
N VAL A 78 7.92 -2.13 -23.79
CA VAL A 78 9.03 -1.28 -24.27
C VAL A 78 10.32 -1.48 -23.47
N GLY A 79 10.30 -2.34 -22.45
CA GLY A 79 11.46 -2.64 -21.62
C GLY A 79 12.03 -1.39 -20.94
N PHE A 80 13.32 -1.14 -21.09
CA PHE A 80 14.01 -0.04 -20.42
C PHE A 80 13.94 1.31 -21.14
N ASN A 81 13.23 1.41 -22.27
CA ASN A 81 13.18 2.64 -23.07
C ASN A 81 12.67 3.85 -22.27
N ASN A 82 11.67 3.67 -21.42
CA ASN A 82 11.14 4.73 -20.55
C ASN A 82 12.19 5.25 -19.56
N TYR A 83 13.04 4.36 -19.04
CA TYR A 83 14.12 4.73 -18.12
C TYR A 83 15.23 5.50 -18.85
N VAL A 84 15.63 5.02 -20.04
CA VAL A 84 16.59 5.75 -20.88
C VAL A 84 16.06 7.15 -21.20
N TYR A 85 14.80 7.26 -21.63
CA TYR A 85 14.15 8.55 -21.85
C TYR A 85 14.20 9.44 -20.60
N PHE A 86 13.79 8.93 -19.44
CA PHE A 86 13.78 9.69 -18.19
C PHE A 86 15.16 10.26 -17.83
N PHE A 87 16.24 9.51 -18.06
CA PHE A 87 17.61 9.94 -17.74
C PHE A 87 18.34 10.67 -18.87
N THR A 88 17.75 10.82 -20.05
CA THR A 88 18.38 11.51 -21.20
C THR A 88 17.63 12.77 -21.62
N PHE A 89 16.33 12.85 -21.33
CA PHE A 89 15.50 13.97 -21.76
C PHE A 89 15.82 15.26 -20.96
N PRO A 90 16.05 16.41 -21.60
CA PRO A 90 16.48 17.63 -20.92
C PRO A 90 15.51 18.13 -19.84
N ASP A 91 14.21 18.02 -20.08
CA ASP A 91 13.20 18.55 -19.16
C ASP A 91 13.05 17.70 -17.89
N THR A 92 13.16 16.37 -18.01
CA THR A 92 13.13 15.46 -16.86
C THR A 92 14.36 15.65 -15.99
N LEU A 93 15.54 15.81 -16.61
CA LEU A 93 16.79 16.09 -15.89
C LEU A 93 16.76 17.45 -15.19
N THR A 94 16.21 18.48 -15.82
CA THR A 94 16.03 19.79 -15.20
C THR A 94 15.12 19.70 -13.98
N SER A 95 13.99 19.00 -14.11
CA SER A 95 13.06 18.77 -13.00
C SER A 95 13.71 17.97 -11.86
N LEU A 96 14.48 16.92 -12.18
CA LEU A 96 15.20 16.12 -11.20
C LEU A 96 16.24 16.95 -10.43
N ARG A 97 17.04 17.76 -11.14
CA ARG A 97 18.02 18.67 -10.53
C ARG A 97 17.33 19.68 -9.62
N ASN A 98 16.22 20.26 -10.05
CA ASN A 98 15.45 21.20 -9.23
C ASN A 98 14.90 20.56 -7.95
N SER A 99 14.33 19.36 -8.05
CA SER A 99 13.85 18.59 -6.88
C SER A 99 14.98 18.26 -5.91
N LEU A 100 16.17 17.92 -6.41
CA LEU A 100 17.37 17.67 -5.59
C LEU A 100 17.85 18.94 -4.90
N LEU A 101 17.95 20.07 -5.62
CA LEU A 101 18.32 21.35 -5.03
C LEU A 101 17.31 21.76 -3.95
N TRP A 102 16.02 21.55 -4.19
CA TRP A 102 14.97 21.84 -3.21
C TRP A 102 15.14 20.97 -1.96
N LEU A 103 15.32 19.66 -2.11
CA LEU A 103 15.55 18.75 -0.98
C LEU A 103 16.77 19.18 -0.17
N VAL A 104 17.89 19.50 -0.81
CA VAL A 104 19.15 19.87 -0.13
C VAL A 104 19.03 21.23 0.55
N PHE A 105 18.60 22.27 -0.15
CA PHE A 105 18.52 23.61 0.45
C PHE A 105 17.44 23.70 1.51
N TYR A 106 16.27 23.09 1.28
CA TYR A 106 15.20 23.08 2.28
C TYR A 106 15.67 22.40 3.57
N THR A 107 16.30 21.23 3.48
CA THR A 107 16.78 20.51 4.67
C THR A 107 17.93 21.23 5.39
N LEU A 108 18.80 21.95 4.69
CA LEU A 108 19.92 22.68 5.29
C LEU A 108 19.51 23.99 5.97
N PHE A 109 18.51 24.69 5.44
CA PHE A 109 18.11 26.02 5.94
C PHE A 109 16.83 26.03 6.79
N ALA A 110 15.99 24.99 6.71
CA ALA A 110 14.77 24.88 7.51
C ALA A 110 14.96 24.11 8.83
N VAL A 111 16.19 23.66 9.13
CA VAL A 111 16.60 23.15 10.44
C VAL A 111 17.05 24.30 11.33
#